data_AF-A0AA95F3T5-F1
#
_entry.id   AF-A0AA95F3T5-F1
#
_cell.length_a   1.000
_cell.length_b   1.000
_cell.length_c   1.000
_cell.angle_alpha   90.00
_cell.angle_beta   90.00
_cell.angle_gamma   90.00
#
_symmetry.space_group_name_H-M   'P 1'
#
loop_
_entity.id
_entity.type
_entity.pdbx_description
1 polymer ?
#
loop_
_entity_poly.entity_id
_entity_poly.type
_entity_poly.pdbx_seq_one_letter_code
_entity_poly.pdbx_strand_id
1 'polypeptide(L)'
;MKRTEQAALIAARIQRALQRAEDGHDQSIDRLARLAQALTRGRKDAGLSSTVGQPVFDALARSMAAQVAAQKAMVELHEALAEVKDKTRFRAIRMGGLDKSDDPVPRETRLSLVERVG
;
A
#
# COMPACT_ATOMS: atom_id res chain seq x y z
N MET A 1 -11.54 3.69 33.54
CA MET A 1 -11.44 4.17 32.15
C MET A 1 -12.85 4.36 31.59
N LYS A 2 -13.13 5.52 30.99
CA LYS A 2 -14.44 5.77 30.35
C LYS A 2 -14.58 4.90 29.10
N ARG A 3 -15.79 4.42 28.78
CA ARG A 3 -16.05 3.54 27.62
C ARG A 3 -15.59 4.15 26.28
N THR A 4 -15.61 5.46 26.16
CA THR A 4 -15.14 6.23 24.99
C THR A 4 -13.62 6.25 24.87
N GLU A 5 -12.89 6.41 25.99
CA GLU A 5 -11.42 6.32 26.01
C GLU A 5 -10.94 4.94 25.60
N GLN A 6 -11.60 3.88 26.08
CA GLN A 6 -11.30 2.50 25.67
C GLN A 6 -11.48 2.30 24.16
N ALA A 7 -12.57 2.84 23.61
CA ALA A 7 -12.87 2.71 22.19
C ALA A 7 -11.83 3.47 21.35
N ALA A 8 -11.40 4.66 21.78
CA ALA A 8 -10.37 5.43 21.10
C ALA A 8 -9.00 4.71 21.09
N LEU A 9 -8.63 4.07 22.20
CA LEU A 9 -7.40 3.28 22.27
C LEU A 9 -7.42 2.07 21.33
N ILE A 10 -8.56 1.38 21.23
CA ILE A 10 -8.73 0.23 20.32
C ILE A 10 -8.65 0.70 18.87
N ALA A 11 -9.39 1.75 18.51
CA ALA A 11 -9.37 2.36 17.18
C ALA A 11 -7.95 2.77 16.77
N ALA A 12 -7.22 3.47 17.64
CA ALA A 12 -5.85 3.88 17.38
C ALA A 12 -4.88 2.68 17.22
N ARG A 13 -5.13 1.57 17.93
CA ARG A 13 -4.32 0.34 17.78
C ARG A 13 -4.57 -0.32 16.43
N ILE A 14 -5.83 -0.39 15.98
CA ILE A 14 -6.19 -0.93 14.66
C ILE A 14 -5.57 -0.08 13.56
N GLN A 15 -5.72 1.25 13.63
CA GLN A 15 -5.12 2.20 12.70
C GLN A 15 -3.61 1.99 12.54
N ARG A 16 -2.88 1.90 13.66
CA ARG A 16 -1.43 1.67 13.62
C ARG A 16 -1.06 0.30 13.04
N ALA A 17 -1.90 -0.72 13.24
CA ALA A 17 -1.67 -2.03 12.65
C ALA A 17 -1.87 -2.00 11.14
N LEU A 18 -2.90 -1.29 10.67
CA LEU A 18 -3.20 -1.10 9.25
C LEU A 18 -2.05 -0.36 8.53
N GLN A 19 -1.60 0.77 9.09
CA GLN A 19 -0.47 1.52 8.53
C GLN A 19 0.78 0.65 8.39
N ARG A 20 1.12 -0.13 9.43
CA ARG A 20 2.29 -1.03 9.35
C ARG A 20 2.14 -2.11 8.28
N ALA A 21 0.92 -2.60 8.06
CA ALA A 21 0.66 -3.59 7.01
C ALA A 21 0.84 -2.97 5.62
N GLU A 22 0.36 -1.74 5.40
CA GLU A 22 0.57 -0.97 4.17
C GLU A 22 2.05 -0.70 3.92
N ASP A 23 2.77 -0.18 4.91
CA ASP A 23 4.20 0.12 4.79
C ASP A 23 5.00 -1.15 4.44
N GLY A 24 4.65 -2.29 5.05
CA GLY A 24 5.28 -3.58 4.76
C GLY A 24 4.98 -4.10 3.36
N HIS A 25 3.79 -3.78 2.84
CA HIS A 25 3.39 -4.11 1.48
C HIS A 25 4.18 -3.32 0.45
N ASP A 26 4.27 -1.99 0.63
CA ASP A 26 5.05 -1.11 -0.24
C ASP A 26 6.53 -1.50 -0.28
N GLN A 27 7.10 -1.83 0.88
CA GLN A 27 8.46 -2.36 0.96
C GLN A 27 8.64 -3.68 0.21
N SER A 28 7.63 -4.55 0.20
CA SER A 28 7.68 -5.82 -0.51
C SER A 28 7.69 -5.61 -2.02
N ILE A 29 6.87 -4.68 -2.53
CA ILE A 29 6.86 -4.28 -3.95
C ILE A 29 8.22 -3.68 -4.36
N ASP A 30 8.77 -2.75 -3.57
CA ASP A 30 10.09 -2.14 -3.85
C ASP A 30 11.20 -3.21 -3.94
N ARG A 31 11.22 -4.17 -3.01
CA ARG A 31 12.21 -5.26 -3.01
C ARG A 31 12.07 -6.17 -4.24
N LEU A 32 10.85 -6.51 -4.65
CA LEU A 32 10.62 -7.30 -5.86
C LEU A 32 11.05 -6.52 -7.12
N ALA A 33 10.80 -5.21 -7.17
CA ALA A 33 11.25 -4.38 -8.29
C ALA A 33 12.78 -4.32 -8.38
N ARG A 34 13.47 -4.18 -7.23
CA ARG A 34 14.95 -4.23 -7.18
C ARG A 34 15.49 -5.59 -7.63
N LEU A 35 14.84 -6.69 -7.22
CA LEU A 35 15.19 -8.02 -7.67
C LEU A 35 15.04 -8.16 -9.19
N ALA A 36 13.96 -7.64 -9.78
CA ALA A 36 13.76 -7.62 -11.24
C ALA A 36 14.90 -6.93 -11.97
N GLN A 37 15.35 -5.78 -11.43
CA GLN A 37 16.47 -5.04 -11.99
C GLN A 37 17.79 -5.82 -11.87
N ALA A 38 18.05 -6.42 -10.71
CA ALA A 38 19.26 -7.20 -10.47
C ALA A 38 19.35 -8.41 -11.40
N LEU A 39 18.25 -9.15 -11.59
CA LEU A 39 18.19 -10.28 -12.51
C LEU A 39 18.44 -9.84 -13.97
N THR A 40 17.83 -8.72 -14.38
CA THR A 40 17.99 -8.20 -15.75
C THR A 40 19.43 -7.75 -16.02
N ARG A 41 20.06 -7.04 -15.07
CA ARG A 41 21.46 -6.62 -15.18
C ARG A 41 22.39 -7.82 -15.17
N GLY A 42 22.25 -8.73 -14.19
CA GLY A 42 23.08 -9.92 -14.09
C GLY A 42 23.05 -10.80 -15.33
N ARG A 43 21.86 -10.95 -15.96
CA ARG A 43 21.75 -11.67 -17.25
C ARG A 43 22.55 -10.98 -18.36
N LYS A 44 22.46 -9.65 -18.45
CA LYS A 44 23.19 -8.87 -19.46
C LYS A 44 24.70 -8.93 -19.24
N ASP A 45 25.14 -8.75 -18.00
CA ASP A 45 26.55 -8.73 -17.63
C ASP A 45 27.21 -10.11 -17.86
N ALA A 46 26.45 -11.19 -17.70
CA ALA A 46 26.89 -12.55 -18.00
C ALA A 46 26.78 -12.94 -19.49
N GLY A 47 26.34 -12.03 -20.37
CA GLY A 47 26.19 -12.32 -21.81
C GLY A 47 25.17 -13.42 -22.12
N LEU A 48 24.21 -13.67 -21.22
CA LEU A 48 23.23 -14.75 -21.37
C LEU A 48 22.11 -14.35 -22.33
N SER A 49 21.65 -15.32 -23.13
CA SER A 49 20.44 -15.18 -23.95
C SER A 49 19.25 -14.78 -23.08
N SER A 50 18.30 -14.04 -23.68
CA SER A 50 17.10 -13.60 -22.99
C SER A 50 16.23 -14.74 -22.45
N THR A 51 16.32 -15.91 -23.09
CA THR A 51 15.57 -17.12 -22.72
C THR A 51 16.17 -17.88 -21.55
N VAL A 52 17.44 -17.63 -21.20
CA VAL A 52 18.12 -18.28 -20.07
C VAL A 52 17.58 -17.69 -18.77
N GLY A 53 17.08 -18.56 -17.89
CA GLY A 53 16.52 -18.16 -16.59
C GLY A 53 15.08 -17.63 -16.65
N GLN A 54 14.38 -17.78 -17.79
CA GLN A 54 12.97 -17.37 -17.93
C GLN A 54 12.05 -17.84 -16.79
N PRO A 55 12.15 -19.09 -16.26
CA PRO A 55 11.32 -19.52 -15.13
C PRO A 55 11.46 -18.64 -13.87
N VAL A 56 12.61 -18.01 -13.67
CA VAL A 56 12.84 -17.06 -12.55
C VAL A 56 12.05 -15.77 -12.78
N PHE A 57 12.06 -15.23 -13.99
CA PHE A 57 11.26 -14.06 -14.34
C PHE A 57 9.75 -14.36 -14.26
N ASP A 58 9.33 -15.57 -14.67
CA ASP A 58 7.93 -15.98 -14.55
C ASP A 58 7.51 -16.08 -13.08
N ALA A 59 8.37 -16.63 -12.22
CA ALA A 59 8.11 -16.69 -10.78
C ALA A 59 8.04 -15.28 -10.17
N LEU A 60 8.96 -14.39 -10.54
CA LEU A 60 8.96 -13.01 -10.09
C LEU A 60 7.70 -12.25 -10.54
N ALA A 61 7.27 -12.43 -11.78
CA ALA A 61 6.05 -11.83 -12.31
C ALA A 61 4.82 -12.30 -11.53
N ARG A 62 4.72 -13.60 -11.22
CA ARG A 62 3.65 -14.14 -10.36
C ARG A 62 3.69 -13.56 -8.95
N SER A 63 4.88 -13.43 -8.35
CA SER A 63 5.04 -12.81 -7.04
C SER A 63 4.59 -11.34 -7.04
N MET A 64 4.94 -10.57 -8.07
CA MET A 64 4.52 -9.18 -8.21
C MET A 64 3.00 -9.06 -8.40
N ALA A 65 2.41 -9.91 -9.26
CA ALA A 65 0.97 -9.95 -9.46
C ALA A 65 0.21 -10.27 -8.16
N ALA A 66 0.73 -11.19 -7.34
CA ALA A 66 0.16 -11.49 -6.04
C ALA A 66 0.23 -10.30 -5.07
N GLN A 67 1.31 -9.51 -5.10
CA GLN A 67 1.38 -8.27 -4.31
C GLN A 67 0.33 -7.25 -4.79
N VAL A 68 0.21 -7.00 -6.09
CA VAL A 68 -0.80 -6.08 -6.63
C VAL A 68 -2.23 -6.52 -6.27
N ALA A 69 -2.51 -7.82 -6.29
CA ALA A 69 -3.80 -8.36 -5.84
C ALA A 69 -4.02 -8.10 -4.33
N ALA A 70 -2.99 -8.26 -3.51
CA ALA A 70 -3.06 -7.94 -2.08
C ALA A 70 -3.28 -6.44 -1.83
N GLN A 71 -2.70 -5.54 -2.64
CA GLN A 71 -2.98 -4.10 -2.57
C GLN A 71 -4.46 -3.80 -2.80
N LYS A 72 -5.09 -4.45 -3.80
CA LYS A 72 -6.53 -4.33 -4.04
C LYS A 72 -7.33 -4.80 -2.83
N ALA A 73 -6.98 -5.94 -2.25
CA ALA A 73 -7.65 -6.46 -1.05
C ALA A 73 -7.48 -5.53 0.17
N MET A 74 -6.37 -4.79 0.28
CA MET A 74 -6.18 -3.78 1.33
C MET A 74 -7.13 -2.58 1.16
N VAL A 75 -7.46 -2.20 -0.07
CA VAL A 75 -8.48 -1.15 -0.33
C VAL A 75 -9.86 -1.63 0.12
N GLU A 76 -10.24 -2.86 -0.26
CA GLU A 76 -11.50 -3.47 0.19
C GLU A 76 -11.55 -3.63 1.72
N LEU A 77 -10.41 -3.90 2.36
CA LEU A 77 -10.27 -3.92 3.82
C LEU A 77 -10.55 -2.55 4.46
N HIS A 78 -10.09 -1.45 3.85
CA HIS A 78 -10.42 -0.09 4.34
C HIS A 78 -11.91 0.18 4.31
N GLU A 79 -12.58 -0.17 3.21
CA GLU A 79 -14.03 0.00 3.07
C GLU A 79 -14.78 -0.81 4.13
N ALA A 80 -14.42 -2.08 4.31
CA ALA A 80 -15.00 -2.93 5.34
C ALA A 80 -14.74 -2.40 6.77
N LEU A 81 -13.57 -1.83 7.04
CA LEU A 81 -13.26 -1.20 8.33
C LEU A 81 -14.08 0.07 8.56
N ALA A 82 -14.33 0.88 7.52
CA ALA A 82 -15.20 2.05 7.60
C ALA A 82 -16.64 1.63 7.95
N GLU A 83 -17.17 0.61 7.30
CA GLU A 83 -18.49 0.08 7.64
C GLU A 83 -18.58 -0.43 9.10
N VAL A 84 -17.55 -1.15 9.57
CA VAL A 84 -17.50 -1.62 10.96
C VAL A 84 -17.43 -0.43 11.92
N LYS A 85 -16.70 0.64 11.59
CA LYS A 85 -16.65 1.87 12.40
C LYS A 85 -18.06 2.45 12.55
N ASP A 86 -18.80 2.57 11.46
CA ASP A 86 -20.10 3.22 11.43
C ASP A 86 -21.20 2.41 12.12
N LYS A 87 -21.12 1.08 12.05
CA LYS A 87 -22.06 0.14 12.69
C LYS A 87 -21.77 -0.12 14.17
N THR A 88 -20.71 0.44 14.72
CA THR A 88 -20.29 0.18 16.11
C THR A 88 -20.10 1.46 16.92
N ARG A 89 -19.73 1.30 18.19
CA ARG A 89 -19.40 2.40 19.10
C ARG A 89 -18.20 3.26 18.64
N PHE A 90 -17.50 2.86 17.58
CA PHE A 90 -16.40 3.63 17.01
C PHE A 90 -16.87 4.77 16.08
N ARG A 91 -18.17 4.86 15.74
CA ARG A 91 -18.72 5.87 14.83
C ARG A 91 -18.31 7.31 15.15
N ALA A 92 -18.30 7.66 16.44
CA ALA A 92 -17.96 9.01 16.91
C ALA A 92 -16.44 9.28 16.99
N ILE A 93 -15.60 8.29 16.68
CA ILE A 93 -14.15 8.38 16.77
C ILE A 93 -13.61 8.74 15.40
N ARG A 94 -12.86 9.84 15.33
CA ARG A 94 -12.11 10.19 14.12
C ARG A 94 -10.96 9.22 13.93
N MET A 95 -10.98 8.45 12.86
CA MET A 95 -9.85 7.62 12.45
C MET A 95 -9.29 8.18 11.14
N GLY A 96 -8.02 8.64 11.18
CA GLY A 96 -7.34 9.16 9.99
C GLY A 96 -7.37 8.13 8.87
N GLY A 97 -7.68 8.54 7.63
CA GLY A 97 -7.75 7.62 6.50
C GLY A 97 -9.08 6.88 6.30
N LEU A 98 -9.87 6.65 7.35
CA LEU A 98 -11.23 6.05 7.28
C LEU A 98 -12.35 7.11 7.22
N ASP A 99 -12.10 8.32 7.73
CA ASP A 99 -13.02 9.46 7.65
C ASP A 99 -12.75 10.37 6.43
N LYS A 100 -12.29 9.77 5.31
CA LYS A 100 -12.19 10.53 4.06
C LYS A 100 -13.61 10.76 3.55
N SER A 101 -14.02 12.03 3.44
CA SER A 101 -15.25 12.40 2.74
C SER A 101 -15.17 11.93 1.29
N ASP A 102 -16.27 11.39 0.75
CA ASP A 102 -16.44 11.11 -0.68
C ASP A 102 -16.41 12.40 -1.53
N ASP A 103 -16.42 13.57 -0.90
CA ASP A 103 -16.17 14.83 -1.58
C ASP A 103 -14.79 14.75 -2.27
N PRO A 104 -14.76 14.78 -3.61
CA PRO A 104 -13.51 14.77 -4.33
C PRO A 104 -12.74 16.01 -3.92
N VAL A 105 -11.63 15.82 -3.19
CA VAL A 105 -10.64 16.87 -2.99
C VAL A 105 -10.31 17.39 -4.39
N PRO A 106 -10.53 18.69 -4.70
CA PRO A 106 -10.21 19.23 -6.01
C PRO A 106 -8.74 18.96 -6.30
N ARG A 107 -8.47 17.99 -7.17
CA ARG A 107 -7.12 17.73 -7.63
C ARG A 107 -6.80 18.86 -8.59
N GLU A 108 -5.93 19.77 -8.19
CA GLU A 108 -5.31 20.69 -9.16
C GLU A 108 -4.60 19.82 -10.20
N THR A 109 -5.23 19.64 -11.37
CA THR A 109 -4.71 18.86 -12.50
C THR A 109 -3.60 19.58 -13.26
N ARG A 110 -3.06 20.66 -12.69
CA ARG A 110 -1.98 21.43 -13.30
C ARG A 110 -0.68 21.05 -12.62
N LEU A 111 0.17 20.36 -13.37
CA LEU A 111 1.59 20.26 -13.04
C LEU A 111 2.14 21.69 -13.02
N SER A 112 2.56 22.17 -11.85
CA SER A 112 3.32 23.41 -11.73
C SER A 112 4.82 23.09 -11.74
N LEU A 113 5.58 23.87 -12.49
CA LEU A 113 7.03 23.79 -12.48
C LEU A 113 7.50 24.32 -11.12
N VAL A 114 8.09 23.47 -10.29
CA VAL A 114 8.79 23.92 -9.08
C VAL A 114 10.14 24.45 -9.53
N GLU A 115 10.31 25.78 -9.57
CA GLU A 115 11.63 26.37 -9.76
C GLU A 115 12.51 25.96 -8.58
N ARG A 116 13.59 25.24 -8.91
CA ARG A 116 14.59 24.82 -7.95
C ARG A 116 15.44 26.05 -7.64
N VAL A 117 15.17 26.69 -6.50
CA VAL A 117 16.06 27.74 -5.97
C VAL A 117 17.41 27.07 -5.68
N GLY A 118 18.45 27.57 -6.34
CA GLY A 118 19.84 27.13 -6.18
C GLY A 118 20.44 27.50 -4.83
#